data_AF-F2UIH9-F1
#
_entry.id   AF-F2UIH9-F1
#
_cell.length_a   1.000
_cell.length_b   1.000
_cell.length_c   1.000
_cell.angle_alpha   90.00
_cell.angle_beta   90.00
_cell.angle_gamma   90.00
#
_symmetry.space_group_name_H-M   'P 1'
#
loop_
_entity.id
_entity.type
_entity.pdbx_description
1 polymer ?
#
loop_
_entity_poly.entity_id
_entity_poly.type
_entity_poly.pdbx_seq_one_letter_code
_entity_poly.pdbx_strand_id
1 'polypeptide(L)'
;MGWTLRIRYSGSVQQLHDVDETASLQALHDRIAAAVGVPAESMRLLAGFPPRPLASADDVATTEKPLTEIPGLSNCTTLVVTQPPQQQQQQEQQGDEHSSGGADAASRAIAARAAKASRARDGAGKGGGGPGRGRGRGGKPTASEEQADALSWQDGLADDLIKAVDGNAVTASLRDLRQSVKDMMLKAQAQRRAYDRETAARGGTHEIGDVPGEFTLSGISRRFRVTFPIGRRKTAHEDYPKLPAIIIGHLFTQLSRHPDHRENLRPFNMALTSPNVFWNVVRLKDETGEAAANMDLEEYVQSLAPGADWSFLRHRVRNMSAKALENKRMADERKRRREARQAKAKRAKAQADDGDDGDDGGDDGDEDDNDGGGEAVVGDEQETGTADDDAVVVVD
;
A
#
# COMPACT_ATOMS: atom_id res chain seq x y z
N MET A 1 1.32 -9.47 31.81
CA MET A 1 0.67 -8.73 30.72
C MET A 1 0.21 -9.78 29.72
N GLY A 2 -1.06 -9.81 29.32
CA GLY A 2 -1.56 -10.82 28.39
C GLY A 2 -1.00 -10.63 26.98
N TRP A 3 -0.95 -11.71 26.21
CA TRP A 3 -0.62 -11.67 24.79
C TRP A 3 -1.73 -10.98 24.00
N THR A 4 -1.35 -10.34 22.90
CA THR A 4 -2.27 -9.86 21.88
C THR A 4 -2.10 -10.69 20.63
N LEU A 5 -3.16 -11.34 20.14
CA LEU A 5 -3.13 -12.19 18.94
C LEU A 5 -3.96 -11.56 17.82
N ARG A 6 -3.54 -11.72 16.57
CA ARG A 6 -4.30 -11.27 15.39
C ARG A 6 -4.99 -12.46 14.75
N ILE A 7 -6.31 -12.40 14.59
CA ILE A 7 -7.12 -13.48 14.02
C ILE A 7 -7.55 -13.07 12.61
N ARG A 8 -7.30 -13.91 11.62
CA ARG A 8 -7.80 -13.75 10.25
C ARG A 8 -8.85 -14.81 9.97
N TYR A 9 -10.07 -14.37 9.66
CA TYR A 9 -11.17 -15.25 9.29
C TYR A 9 -12.02 -14.61 8.18
N SER A 10 -12.28 -15.37 7.10
CA SER A 10 -13.14 -14.95 5.98
C SER A 10 -12.83 -13.54 5.42
N GLY A 11 -11.54 -13.17 5.36
CA GLY A 11 -11.08 -11.86 4.86
C GLY A 11 -11.15 -10.71 5.88
N SER A 12 -11.72 -10.95 7.06
CA SER A 12 -11.68 -10.01 8.18
C SER A 12 -10.44 -10.24 9.07
N VAL A 13 -9.95 -9.18 9.70
CA VAL A 13 -8.89 -9.25 10.71
C VAL A 13 -9.45 -8.73 12.03
N GLN A 14 -9.39 -9.55 13.07
CA GLN A 14 -9.75 -9.19 14.44
C GLN A 14 -8.52 -9.26 15.34
N GLN A 15 -8.54 -8.54 16.46
CA GLN A 15 -7.51 -8.62 17.49
C GLN A 15 -8.10 -9.18 18.77
N LEU A 16 -7.42 -10.17 19.34
CA LEU A 16 -7.75 -10.76 20.63
C LEU A 16 -6.72 -10.26 21.65
N HIS A 17 -7.18 -9.42 22.57
CA HIS A 17 -6.35 -8.86 23.65
C HIS A 17 -6.40 -9.74 24.90
N ASP A 18 -5.43 -9.55 25.79
CA ASP A 18 -5.37 -10.20 27.10
C ASP A 18 -5.48 -11.74 27.05
N VAL A 19 -4.76 -12.36 26.11
CA VAL A 19 -4.65 -13.81 26.03
C VAL A 19 -3.63 -14.27 27.08
N ASP A 20 -4.05 -15.12 28.00
CA ASP A 20 -3.16 -15.69 29.00
C ASP A 20 -2.17 -16.65 28.32
N GLU A 21 -0.88 -16.43 28.56
CA GLU A 21 0.21 -17.22 27.98
C GLU A 21 0.30 -18.63 28.58
N THR A 22 -0.23 -18.79 29.79
CA THR A 22 -0.29 -20.08 30.49
C THR A 22 -1.56 -20.87 30.16
N ALA A 23 -2.48 -20.28 29.39
CA ALA A 23 -3.69 -20.96 28.95
C ALA A 23 -3.37 -22.14 28.02
N SER A 24 -4.26 -23.12 28.00
CA SER A 24 -4.17 -24.25 27.07
C SER A 24 -4.55 -23.83 25.64
N LEU A 25 -4.11 -24.62 24.66
CA LEU A 25 -4.53 -24.42 23.26
C LEU A 25 -6.05 -24.52 23.10
N GLN A 26 -6.70 -25.40 23.89
CA GLN A 26 -8.15 -25.55 23.90
C GLN A 26 -8.86 -24.27 24.37
N ALA A 27 -8.39 -23.65 25.45
CA ALA A 27 -8.95 -22.39 25.93
C ALA A 27 -8.80 -21.26 24.91
N LEU A 28 -7.69 -21.24 24.16
CA LEU A 28 -7.51 -20.31 23.04
C LEU A 28 -8.50 -20.62 21.89
N HIS A 29 -8.70 -21.90 21.55
CA HIS A 29 -9.69 -22.32 20.56
C HIS A 29 -11.09 -21.82 20.93
N ASP A 30 -11.56 -22.12 22.14
CA ASP A 30 -12.91 -21.74 22.59
C ASP A 30 -13.12 -20.22 22.58
N ARG A 31 -12.08 -19.47 22.96
CA ARG A 31 -12.11 -18.00 22.94
C ARG A 31 -12.16 -17.43 21.52
N ILE A 32 -11.44 -18.03 20.57
CA ILE A 32 -11.49 -17.64 19.15
C ILE A 32 -12.85 -18.01 18.54
N ALA A 33 -13.37 -19.21 18.86
CA ALA A 33 -14.70 -19.64 18.45
C ALA A 33 -15.79 -18.65 18.88
N ALA A 34 -15.74 -18.19 20.13
CA ALA A 34 -16.64 -17.19 20.66
C ALA A 34 -16.51 -15.82 19.95
N ALA A 35 -15.28 -15.38 19.65
CA ALA A 35 -15.03 -14.11 18.97
C ALA A 35 -15.47 -14.11 17.49
N VAL A 36 -15.27 -15.24 16.81
CA VAL A 36 -15.55 -15.39 15.37
C VAL A 36 -16.99 -15.85 15.11
N GLY A 37 -17.66 -16.46 16.10
CA GLY A 37 -19.01 -17.01 15.95
C GLY A 37 -19.04 -18.35 15.21
N VAL A 38 -17.97 -19.15 15.31
CA VAL A 38 -17.83 -20.44 14.65
C VAL A 38 -17.53 -21.51 15.70
N PRO A 39 -18.21 -22.67 15.71
CA PRO A 39 -17.94 -23.74 16.68
C PRO A 39 -16.48 -24.20 16.64
N ALA A 40 -15.87 -24.40 17.81
CA ALA A 40 -14.46 -24.77 17.95
C ALA A 40 -14.07 -26.06 17.20
N GLU A 41 -15.01 -27.01 17.11
CA GLU A 41 -14.84 -28.29 16.39
C GLU A 41 -14.76 -28.12 14.86
N SER A 42 -15.37 -27.05 14.35
CA SER A 42 -15.46 -26.77 12.91
C SER A 42 -14.33 -25.87 12.41
N MET A 43 -13.38 -25.49 13.27
CA MET A 43 -12.29 -24.57 12.90
C MET A 43 -10.92 -25.24 13.02
N ARG A 44 -10.01 -24.85 12.13
CA ARG A 44 -8.58 -25.18 12.17
C ARG A 44 -7.79 -23.89 12.27
N LEU A 45 -6.94 -23.80 13.29
CA LEU A 45 -6.04 -22.67 13.49
C LEU A 45 -4.70 -22.94 12.80
N LEU A 46 -4.28 -22.01 11.95
CA LEU A 46 -2.96 -22.02 11.31
C LEU A 46 -2.13 -20.86 11.85
N ALA A 47 -0.84 -21.09 12.10
CA ALA A 47 0.12 -20.08 12.55
C ALA A 47 1.42 -20.09 11.72
N GLY A 48 2.17 -18.99 11.78
CA GLY A 48 3.49 -18.87 11.15
C GLY A 48 3.48 -18.53 9.65
N PHE A 49 4.68 -18.48 9.06
CA PHE A 49 4.89 -18.27 7.62
C PHE A 49 5.92 -19.29 7.10
N PRO A 50 5.53 -20.27 6.26
CA PRO A 50 4.17 -20.50 5.73
C PRO A 50 3.17 -20.93 6.81
N PRO A 51 1.85 -20.70 6.64
CA PRO A 51 0.84 -21.08 7.64
C PRO A 51 0.82 -22.59 7.83
N ARG A 52 1.12 -23.04 9.04
CA ARG A 52 1.07 -24.45 9.44
C ARG A 52 -0.05 -24.65 10.44
N PRO A 53 -0.77 -25.78 10.40
CA PRO A 53 -1.74 -26.10 11.43
C PRO A 53 -1.04 -26.14 12.79
N LEU A 54 -1.59 -25.40 13.75
CA LEU A 54 -1.37 -25.71 15.14
C LEU A 54 -1.97 -27.11 15.36
N ALA A 55 -1.32 -27.96 16.16
CA ALA A 55 -1.56 -29.40 16.26
C ALA A 55 -3.05 -29.80 16.17
N SER A 56 -3.35 -30.94 15.55
CA SER A 56 -4.73 -31.39 15.35
C SER A 56 -5.46 -31.46 16.70
N ALA A 57 -6.72 -31.04 16.74
CA ALA A 57 -7.55 -31.11 17.95
C ALA A 57 -7.62 -32.53 18.55
N ASP A 58 -7.34 -33.55 17.73
CA ASP A 58 -7.30 -34.96 18.12
C ASP A 58 -6.04 -35.37 18.90
N ASP A 59 -4.99 -34.54 18.90
CA ASP A 59 -3.75 -34.83 19.63
C ASP A 59 -3.84 -34.27 21.06
N VAL A 60 -4.45 -35.09 21.93
CA VAL A 60 -4.68 -34.81 23.36
C VAL A 60 -3.42 -34.35 24.09
N ALA A 61 -2.24 -34.81 23.67
CA ALA A 61 -0.98 -34.42 24.28
C ALA A 61 -0.56 -32.97 23.98
N THR A 62 -1.12 -32.36 22.94
CA THR A 62 -0.85 -30.96 22.55
C THR A 62 -1.92 -29.97 22.98
N THR A 63 -3.16 -30.42 23.20
CA THR A 63 -4.26 -29.53 23.59
C THR A 63 -4.13 -29.00 25.01
N GLU A 64 -3.50 -29.76 25.92
CA GLU A 64 -3.27 -29.36 27.31
C GLU A 64 -2.00 -28.53 27.54
N LYS A 65 -1.12 -28.43 26.53
CA LYS A 65 0.13 -27.66 26.67
C LYS A 65 -0.14 -26.17 26.74
N PRO A 66 0.64 -25.43 27.57
CA PRO A 66 0.53 -23.97 27.63
C PRO A 66 0.93 -23.34 26.29
N LEU A 67 0.34 -22.20 25.95
CA LEU A 67 0.61 -21.50 24.67
C LEU A 67 2.09 -21.21 24.44
N THR A 68 2.87 -21.00 25.50
CA THR A 68 4.32 -20.76 25.44
C THR A 68 5.14 -21.93 24.89
N GLU A 69 4.62 -23.16 24.99
CA GLU A 69 5.32 -24.36 24.52
C GLU A 69 4.98 -24.73 23.07
N ILE A 70 4.02 -24.03 22.46
CA ILE A 70 3.54 -24.35 21.12
C ILE A 70 4.46 -23.69 20.09
N PRO A 71 5.16 -24.47 19.24
CA PRO A 71 6.11 -23.93 18.28
C PRO A 71 5.40 -23.04 17.25
N GLY A 72 5.90 -21.82 17.09
CA GLY A 72 5.36 -20.85 16.13
C GLY A 72 4.24 -19.96 16.67
N LEU A 73 3.90 -20.09 17.96
CA LEU A 73 2.99 -19.20 18.65
C LEU A 73 3.76 -18.27 19.61
N SER A 74 3.60 -16.96 19.45
CA SER A 74 4.17 -15.94 20.31
C SER A 74 3.25 -14.72 20.40
N ASN A 75 3.56 -13.79 21.30
CA ASN A 75 2.85 -12.51 21.37
C ASN A 75 2.86 -11.80 19.99
N CYS A 76 1.71 -11.23 19.59
CA CYS A 76 1.47 -10.62 18.28
C CYS A 76 1.44 -11.60 17.08
N THR A 77 1.39 -12.91 17.30
CA THR A 77 1.24 -13.89 16.21
C THR A 77 -0.10 -13.71 15.48
N THR A 78 -0.06 -13.87 14.16
CA THR A 78 -1.26 -13.91 13.32
C THR A 78 -1.73 -15.34 13.13
N LEU A 79 -2.94 -15.63 13.57
CA LEU A 79 -3.66 -16.88 13.41
C LEU A 79 -4.60 -16.79 12.22
N VAL A 80 -4.58 -17.80 11.35
CA VAL A 80 -5.54 -17.93 10.25
C VAL A 80 -6.52 -19.03 10.60
N VAL A 81 -7.80 -18.67 10.67
CA VAL A 81 -8.90 -19.58 10.96
C VAL A 81 -9.46 -20.09 9.64
N THR A 82 -9.44 -21.40 9.45
CA THR A 82 -10.01 -22.07 8.27
C THR A 82 -11.04 -23.10 8.71
N GLN A 83 -12.16 -23.22 7.99
CA GLN A 83 -13.09 -24.33 8.19
C GLN A 83 -12.64 -25.48 7.28
N PRO A 84 -12.57 -26.74 7.79
CA PRO A 84 -12.33 -27.87 6.91
C PRO A 84 -13.46 -27.89 5.87
N PRO A 85 -13.17 -28.21 4.60
CA PRO A 85 -14.21 -28.36 3.60
C PRO A 85 -15.19 -29.40 4.12
N GLN A 86 -16.43 -29.00 4.41
CA GLN A 86 -17.50 -29.94 4.72
C GLN A 86 -17.59 -30.87 3.51
N GLN A 87 -17.15 -32.12 3.68
CA GLN A 87 -17.26 -33.12 2.64
C GLN A 87 -18.73 -33.20 2.27
N GLN A 88 -19.08 -32.77 1.05
CA GLN A 88 -20.42 -32.83 0.46
C GLN A 88 -20.84 -34.29 0.21
N GLN A 89 -20.79 -35.16 1.22
CA GLN A 89 -20.98 -36.60 1.08
C GLN A 89 -22.44 -37.07 1.20
N GLN A 90 -23.45 -36.19 1.12
CA GLN A 90 -24.86 -36.63 1.26
C GLN A 90 -25.88 -36.02 0.26
N GLN A 91 -25.44 -35.53 -0.90
CA GLN A 91 -26.40 -35.09 -1.94
C GLN A 91 -26.40 -35.89 -3.27
N GLU A 92 -25.69 -37.02 -3.35
CA GLU A 92 -25.70 -37.89 -4.55
C GLU A 92 -26.60 -39.13 -4.44
N GLN A 93 -27.47 -39.27 -3.43
CA GLN A 93 -28.35 -40.46 -3.32
C GLN A 93 -29.86 -40.22 -3.46
N GLN A 94 -30.33 -39.00 -3.72
CA GLN A 94 -31.75 -38.78 -4.04
C GLN A 94 -31.89 -37.69 -5.10
N GLY A 95 -31.96 -38.11 -6.36
CA GLY A 95 -32.19 -37.18 -7.46
C GLY A 95 -32.07 -37.78 -8.85
N ASP A 96 -32.31 -39.09 -9.01
CA ASP A 96 -32.71 -39.64 -10.30
C ASP A 96 -34.24 -39.66 -10.34
N GLU A 97 -34.78 -39.31 -11.50
CA GLU A 97 -36.20 -39.30 -11.89
C GLU A 97 -36.97 -37.98 -11.67
N HIS A 98 -37.27 -37.35 -12.82
CA HIS A 98 -38.20 -36.24 -13.06
C HIS A 98 -37.73 -34.81 -12.80
N SER A 99 -37.16 -34.18 -13.83
CA SER A 99 -37.79 -32.98 -14.43
C SER A 99 -37.02 -32.52 -15.67
N SER A 100 -37.61 -32.82 -16.83
CA SER A 100 -37.33 -32.17 -18.10
C SER A 100 -38.02 -30.80 -18.13
N GLY A 101 -37.27 -29.71 -18.28
CA GLY A 101 -37.90 -28.39 -18.40
C GLY A 101 -36.94 -27.23 -18.66
N GLY A 102 -36.60 -27.05 -19.94
CA GLY A 102 -36.21 -25.79 -20.60
C GLY A 102 -35.49 -24.69 -19.80
N ALA A 103 -34.20 -24.51 -20.10
CA ALA A 103 -33.56 -23.20 -20.08
C ALA A 103 -32.47 -23.09 -21.15
N ASP A 104 -32.67 -22.12 -22.05
CA ASP A 104 -31.70 -21.30 -22.77
C ASP A 104 -30.76 -21.95 -23.80
N ALA A 105 -31.28 -22.02 -25.03
CA ALA A 105 -30.52 -22.12 -26.27
C ALA A 105 -29.52 -20.96 -26.50
N ALA A 106 -29.65 -19.84 -25.77
CA ALA A 106 -28.75 -18.69 -25.89
C ALA A 106 -27.34 -18.96 -25.32
N SER A 107 -27.23 -19.76 -24.25
CA SER A 107 -25.95 -20.02 -23.59
C SER A 107 -25.07 -21.01 -24.38
N ARG A 108 -25.66 -21.88 -25.20
CA ARG A 108 -24.92 -22.81 -26.07
C ARG A 108 -24.33 -22.13 -27.32
N ALA A 109 -24.91 -21.02 -27.78
CA ALA A 109 -24.40 -20.28 -28.94
C ALA A 109 -23.10 -19.50 -28.66
N ILE A 110 -22.88 -19.08 -27.41
CA ILE A 110 -21.68 -18.31 -27.03
C ILE A 110 -20.46 -19.24 -26.86
N ALA A 111 -20.64 -20.42 -26.27
CA ALA A 111 -19.56 -21.41 -26.10
C ALA A 111 -19.04 -21.97 -27.45
N ALA A 112 -19.92 -22.14 -28.44
CA ALA A 112 -19.52 -22.64 -29.77
C ALA A 112 -18.74 -21.62 -30.62
N ARG A 113 -18.88 -20.31 -30.35
CA ARG A 113 -18.13 -19.25 -31.05
C ARG A 113 -16.70 -19.08 -30.53
N ALA A 114 -16.45 -19.33 -29.25
CA ALA A 114 -15.11 -19.28 -28.66
C ALA A 114 -14.21 -20.43 -29.16
N ALA A 115 -14.77 -21.63 -29.37
CA ALA A 115 -14.01 -22.80 -29.84
C ALA A 115 -13.60 -22.73 -31.32
N LYS A 116 -14.19 -21.84 -32.13
CA LYS A 116 -13.89 -21.70 -33.57
C LYS A 116 -12.84 -20.61 -33.86
N ALA A 117 -12.57 -19.71 -32.91
CA ALA A 117 -11.56 -18.66 -33.06
C ALA A 117 -10.13 -19.12 -32.75
N SER A 118 -9.95 -20.19 -31.97
CA SER A 118 -8.61 -20.73 -31.64
C SER A 118 -8.02 -21.67 -32.70
N ARG A 119 -8.80 -22.11 -33.70
CA ARG A 119 -8.35 -23.05 -34.74
C ARG A 119 -7.80 -22.41 -36.01
N ALA A 120 -7.69 -21.08 -36.08
CA ALA A 120 -7.28 -20.36 -37.28
C ALA A 120 -5.85 -19.78 -37.23
N ARG A 121 -5.05 -20.02 -36.17
CA ARG A 121 -3.69 -19.47 -36.03
C ARG A 121 -2.53 -20.47 -36.13
N ASP A 122 -2.80 -21.77 -36.21
CA ASP A 122 -1.77 -22.80 -36.38
C ASP A 122 -1.76 -23.29 -37.83
N GLY A 123 -1.05 -22.58 -38.72
CA GLY A 123 -1.00 -22.99 -40.11
C GLY A 123 -0.13 -22.15 -41.03
N ALA A 124 1.18 -22.04 -40.76
CA ALA A 124 2.22 -21.87 -41.80
C ALA A 124 3.62 -21.88 -41.16
N GLY A 125 4.41 -22.92 -41.41
CA GLY A 125 5.82 -22.95 -40.99
C GLY A 125 6.45 -24.34 -41.09
N LYS A 126 6.55 -24.86 -42.32
CA LYS A 126 7.23 -26.12 -42.63
C LYS A 126 8.63 -25.83 -43.19
N GLY A 127 9.64 -26.38 -42.54
CA GLY A 127 11.04 -26.47 -42.99
C GLY A 127 11.95 -26.50 -41.77
N GLY A 128 12.83 -27.46 -41.51
CA GLY A 128 13.35 -28.56 -42.29
C GLY A 128 14.81 -28.74 -41.89
N GLY A 129 15.15 -29.87 -41.26
CA GLY A 129 16.50 -30.44 -41.29
C GLY A 129 17.42 -30.24 -40.08
N GLY A 130 17.84 -31.36 -39.48
CA GLY A 130 19.24 -31.56 -39.07
C GLY A 130 19.51 -31.84 -37.59
N PRO A 131 19.89 -33.08 -37.19
CA PRO A 131 20.40 -33.37 -35.86
C PRO A 131 21.91 -33.12 -35.79
N GLY A 132 22.32 -31.97 -35.26
CA GLY A 132 23.71 -31.63 -34.97
C GLY A 132 24.04 -31.85 -33.49
N ARG A 133 24.64 -32.99 -33.14
CA ARG A 133 25.28 -33.20 -31.83
C ARG A 133 26.56 -32.38 -31.78
N GLY A 134 26.51 -31.21 -31.15
CA GLY A 134 27.69 -30.39 -30.84
C GLY A 134 27.87 -30.26 -29.33
N ARG A 135 28.73 -31.11 -28.75
CA ARG A 135 29.33 -30.84 -27.43
C ARG A 135 30.34 -29.72 -27.61
N GLY A 136 30.04 -28.52 -27.12
CA GLY A 136 30.90 -27.35 -27.24
C GLY A 136 30.93 -26.51 -25.97
N ARG A 137 32.05 -26.63 -25.25
CA ARG A 137 32.75 -25.64 -24.40
C ARG A 137 31.99 -24.39 -23.95
N GLY A 138 32.02 -24.16 -22.64
CA GLY A 138 31.53 -22.95 -21.96
C GLY A 138 32.20 -21.66 -22.46
N GLY A 139 31.48 -20.93 -23.31
CA GLY A 139 31.65 -19.50 -23.51
C GLY A 139 30.90 -18.74 -22.41
N LYS A 140 31.51 -17.68 -21.89
CA LYS A 140 30.84 -16.74 -21.00
C LYS A 140 29.71 -16.04 -21.79
N PRO A 141 28.50 -15.88 -21.22
CA PRO A 141 27.41 -15.18 -21.90
C PRO A 141 27.84 -13.75 -22.25
N THR A 142 27.61 -13.36 -23.49
CA THR A 142 27.88 -11.99 -23.95
C THR A 142 26.74 -11.09 -23.47
N ALA A 143 27.04 -9.81 -23.17
CA ALA A 143 26.08 -8.84 -22.62
C ALA A 143 24.79 -8.65 -23.46
N SER A 144 24.79 -9.10 -24.72
CA SER A 144 23.61 -9.11 -25.59
C SER A 144 22.59 -10.20 -25.24
N GLU A 145 23.03 -11.31 -24.66
CA GLU A 145 22.17 -12.46 -24.32
C GLU A 145 21.42 -12.21 -23.00
N GLU A 146 22.06 -11.56 -22.02
CA GLU A 146 21.39 -11.09 -20.79
C GLU A 146 20.31 -10.03 -21.08
N GLN A 147 20.50 -9.17 -22.08
CA GLN A 147 19.46 -8.23 -22.51
C GLN A 147 18.26 -8.91 -23.18
N ALA A 148 18.49 -10.02 -23.89
CA ALA A 148 17.40 -10.79 -24.51
C ALA A 148 16.54 -11.51 -23.46
N ASP A 149 17.16 -12.11 -22.44
CA ASP A 149 16.44 -12.71 -21.30
C ASP A 149 15.70 -11.65 -20.47
N ALA A 150 16.26 -10.45 -20.35
CA ALA A 150 15.63 -9.31 -19.69
C ALA A 150 14.36 -8.78 -20.41
N LEU A 151 14.20 -9.04 -21.71
CA LEU A 151 12.99 -8.67 -22.45
C LEU A 151 11.94 -9.80 -22.41
N SER A 152 12.40 -11.05 -22.45
CA SER A 152 11.56 -12.25 -22.37
C SER A 152 10.71 -12.30 -21.09
N TRP A 153 11.25 -11.93 -19.93
CA TRP A 153 10.45 -11.90 -18.69
C TRP A 153 9.42 -10.76 -18.66
N GLN A 154 9.68 -9.64 -19.35
CA GLN A 154 8.74 -8.52 -19.43
C GLN A 154 7.53 -8.88 -20.29
N ASP A 155 7.75 -9.58 -21.41
CA ASP A 155 6.67 -10.09 -22.25
C ASP A 155 5.83 -11.14 -21.51
N GLY A 156 6.47 -12.03 -20.76
CA GLY A 156 5.77 -12.98 -19.90
C GLY A 156 4.93 -12.32 -18.81
N LEU A 157 5.44 -11.24 -18.19
CA LEU A 157 4.71 -10.46 -17.19
C LEU A 157 3.51 -9.72 -17.81
N ALA A 158 3.66 -9.18 -19.02
CA ALA A 158 2.58 -8.50 -19.73
C ALA A 158 1.42 -9.47 -20.04
N ASP A 159 1.74 -10.67 -20.54
CA ASP A 159 0.75 -11.72 -20.77
C ASP A 159 0.06 -12.17 -19.48
N ASP A 160 0.81 -12.29 -18.39
CA ASP A 160 0.26 -12.64 -17.08
C ASP A 160 -0.62 -11.54 -16.50
N LEU A 161 -0.31 -10.26 -16.75
CA LEU A 161 -1.18 -9.13 -16.42
C LEU A 161 -2.47 -9.15 -17.24
N ILE A 162 -2.40 -9.42 -18.54
CA ILE A 162 -3.58 -9.54 -19.40
C ILE A 162 -4.48 -10.70 -18.92
N LYS A 163 -3.89 -11.88 -18.67
CA LYS A 163 -4.62 -13.05 -18.12
C LYS A 163 -5.24 -12.76 -16.75
N ALA A 164 -4.56 -12.00 -15.90
CA ALA A 164 -5.08 -11.60 -14.59
C ALA A 164 -6.28 -10.64 -14.71
N VAL A 165 -6.25 -9.72 -15.67
CA VAL A 165 -7.34 -8.76 -15.93
C VAL A 165 -8.56 -9.46 -16.54
N ASP A 166 -8.36 -10.36 -17.51
CA ASP A 166 -9.42 -11.11 -18.21
C ASP A 166 -10.17 -12.11 -17.32
N GLY A 167 -9.68 -12.31 -16.09
CA GLY A 167 -10.40 -13.01 -15.03
C GLY A 167 -10.28 -14.52 -15.03
N ASN A 168 -9.43 -15.09 -15.88
CA ASN A 168 -9.15 -16.52 -15.97
C ASN A 168 -7.84 -16.91 -15.24
N ALA A 169 -7.57 -16.31 -14.09
CA ALA A 169 -6.35 -16.50 -13.33
C ALA A 169 -6.32 -17.86 -12.59
N VAL A 170 -5.54 -18.82 -13.12
CA VAL A 170 -5.46 -20.19 -12.58
C VAL A 170 -4.56 -20.27 -11.33
N THR A 171 -3.47 -19.51 -11.27
CA THR A 171 -2.46 -19.60 -10.20
C THR A 171 -2.73 -18.64 -9.03
N ALA A 172 -2.26 -18.99 -7.83
CA ALA A 172 -2.42 -18.15 -6.63
C ALA A 172 -1.73 -16.78 -6.76
N SER A 173 -0.53 -16.74 -7.34
CA SER A 173 0.21 -15.50 -7.58
C SER A 173 -0.53 -14.51 -8.48
N LEU A 174 -1.22 -15.01 -9.52
CA LEU A 174 -2.04 -14.17 -10.41
C LEU A 174 -3.27 -13.59 -9.69
N ARG A 175 -3.84 -14.31 -8.70
CA ARG A 175 -4.94 -13.77 -7.89
C ARG A 175 -4.48 -12.66 -6.98
N ASP A 176 -3.33 -12.83 -6.31
CA ASP A 176 -2.73 -11.79 -5.46
C ASP A 176 -2.34 -10.55 -6.27
N LEU A 177 -1.77 -10.77 -7.46
CA LEU A 177 -1.47 -9.68 -8.40
C LEU A 177 -2.76 -8.95 -8.81
N ARG A 178 -3.82 -9.68 -9.19
CA ARG A 178 -5.11 -9.07 -9.55
C ARG A 178 -5.69 -8.26 -8.39
N GLN A 179 -5.62 -8.79 -7.17
CA GLN A 179 -6.12 -8.10 -5.99
C GLN A 179 -5.32 -6.83 -5.71
N SER A 180 -3.99 -6.88 -5.80
CA SER A 180 -3.16 -5.68 -5.62
C SER A 180 -3.40 -4.62 -6.70
N VAL A 181 -3.58 -5.02 -7.97
CA VAL A 181 -3.95 -4.10 -9.06
C VAL A 181 -5.32 -3.49 -8.81
N LYS A 182 -6.31 -4.29 -8.39
CA LYS A 182 -7.65 -3.80 -8.03
C LYS A 182 -7.57 -2.80 -6.88
N ASP A 183 -6.80 -3.08 -5.85
CA ASP A 183 -6.63 -2.19 -4.70
C ASP A 183 -5.93 -0.88 -5.09
N MET A 184 -4.91 -0.95 -5.95
CA MET A 184 -4.28 0.25 -6.51
C MET A 184 -5.24 1.06 -7.38
N MET A 185 -6.05 0.41 -8.22
CA MET A 185 -7.07 1.09 -9.03
C MET A 185 -8.12 1.78 -8.15
N LEU A 186 -8.62 1.10 -7.11
CA LEU A 186 -9.55 1.68 -6.15
C LEU A 186 -8.92 2.87 -5.41
N LYS A 187 -7.65 2.76 -5.01
CA LYS A 187 -6.91 3.86 -4.39
C LYS A 187 -6.76 5.05 -5.33
N ALA A 188 -6.41 4.82 -6.60
CA ALA A 188 -6.29 5.87 -7.60
C ALA A 188 -7.63 6.54 -7.90
N GLN A 189 -8.72 5.75 -7.96
CA GLN A 189 -10.08 6.27 -8.11
C GLN A 189 -10.49 7.11 -6.89
N ALA A 190 -10.18 6.66 -5.67
CA ALA A 190 -10.45 7.42 -4.45
C ALA A 190 -9.68 8.75 -4.41
N GLN A 191 -8.40 8.75 -4.79
CA GLN A 191 -7.58 9.95 -4.93
C GLN A 191 -8.14 10.91 -5.97
N ARG A 192 -8.55 10.39 -7.14
CA ARG A 192 -9.16 11.22 -8.17
C ARG A 192 -10.47 11.84 -7.69
N ARG A 193 -11.32 11.07 -7.01
CA ARG A 193 -12.57 11.57 -6.46
C ARG A 193 -12.34 12.61 -5.36
N ALA A 194 -11.32 12.43 -4.50
CA ALA A 194 -10.92 13.43 -3.52
C ALA A 194 -10.49 14.76 -4.17
N TYR A 195 -9.71 14.69 -5.25
CA TYR A 195 -9.32 15.86 -6.04
C TYR A 195 -10.54 16.58 -6.63
N ASP A 196 -11.49 15.82 -7.20
CA ASP A 196 -12.71 16.40 -7.77
C ASP A 196 -13.56 17.08 -6.68
N ARG A 197 -13.67 16.49 -5.47
CA ARG A 197 -14.33 17.10 -4.30
C ARG A 197 -13.67 18.40 -3.85
N GLU A 198 -12.35 18.40 -3.67
CA GLU A 198 -11.57 19.58 -3.26
C GLU A 198 -11.70 20.70 -4.30
N THR A 199 -11.58 20.37 -5.59
CA THR A 199 -11.71 21.33 -6.68
C THR A 199 -13.12 21.93 -6.71
N ALA A 200 -14.16 21.12 -6.50
CA ALA A 200 -15.53 21.59 -6.46
C ALA A 200 -15.82 22.50 -5.25
N ALA A 201 -15.27 22.16 -4.08
CA ALA A 201 -15.37 22.99 -2.88
C ALA A 201 -14.64 24.33 -3.04
N ARG A 202 -13.37 24.30 -3.48
CA ARG A 202 -12.56 25.51 -3.70
C ARG A 202 -13.16 26.41 -4.79
N GLY A 203 -13.71 25.80 -5.85
CA GLY A 203 -14.34 26.54 -6.94
C GLY A 203 -15.79 26.97 -6.68
N GLY A 204 -16.39 26.59 -5.54
CA GLY A 204 -17.82 26.86 -5.29
C GLY A 204 -18.76 26.23 -6.33
N THR A 205 -18.32 25.18 -7.03
CA THR A 205 -19.09 24.51 -8.10
C THR A 205 -19.89 23.31 -7.58
N HIS A 206 -20.32 23.39 -6.33
CA HIS A 206 -21.05 22.33 -5.65
C HIS A 206 -22.39 22.86 -5.14
N GLU A 207 -23.36 21.97 -5.01
CA GLU A 207 -24.69 22.28 -4.48
C GLU A 207 -24.94 21.39 -3.27
N ILE A 208 -25.24 21.99 -2.14
CA ILE A 208 -25.59 21.29 -0.90
C ILE A 208 -27.08 21.48 -0.65
N GLY A 209 -27.81 20.37 -0.61
CA GLY A 209 -29.25 20.36 -0.36
C GLY A 209 -29.63 19.34 0.71
N ASP A 210 -30.74 19.57 1.38
CA ASP A 210 -31.27 18.60 2.35
C ASP A 210 -31.91 17.41 1.64
N VAL A 211 -31.66 16.20 2.15
CA VAL A 211 -32.32 15.00 1.62
C VAL A 211 -33.78 14.99 2.10
N PRO A 212 -34.77 15.03 1.20
CA PRO A 212 -36.18 15.02 1.59
C PRO A 212 -36.55 13.69 2.25
N GLY A 213 -37.34 13.74 3.32
CA GLY A 213 -37.91 12.56 3.98
C GLY A 213 -37.13 12.03 5.18
N GLU A 214 -35.96 12.60 5.51
CA GLU A 214 -35.17 12.22 6.69
C GLU A 214 -35.12 13.34 7.73
N PHE A 215 -36.27 13.67 8.31
CA PHE A 215 -36.38 14.68 9.36
C PHE A 215 -36.36 14.05 10.75
N THR A 216 -35.69 14.73 11.69
CA THR A 216 -35.88 14.49 13.12
C THR A 216 -37.27 14.93 13.57
N LEU A 217 -37.71 14.46 14.76
CA LEU A 217 -38.86 15.03 15.49
C LEU A 217 -38.76 16.55 15.66
N SER A 218 -37.54 17.11 15.65
CA SER A 218 -37.26 18.55 15.69
C SER A 218 -37.31 19.24 14.31
N GLY A 219 -37.69 18.55 13.24
CA GLY A 219 -37.78 19.11 11.88
C GLY A 219 -36.43 19.37 11.19
N ILE A 220 -35.31 19.03 11.83
CA ILE A 220 -33.97 19.19 11.27
C ILE A 220 -33.64 17.95 10.44
N SER A 221 -33.25 18.14 9.17
CA SER A 221 -32.79 17.04 8.33
C SER A 221 -31.55 16.39 8.92
N ARG A 222 -31.53 15.06 9.02
CA ARG A 222 -30.35 14.31 9.50
C ARG A 222 -29.27 14.19 8.46
N ARG A 223 -29.60 14.37 7.18
CA ARG A 223 -28.69 14.16 6.05
C ARG A 223 -28.77 15.29 5.03
N PHE A 224 -27.66 15.49 4.34
CA PHE A 224 -27.58 16.39 3.20
C PHE A 224 -26.98 15.65 2.02
N ARG A 225 -27.40 16.06 0.82
CA ARG A 225 -26.88 15.62 -0.46
C ARG A 225 -25.97 16.69 -1.01
N VAL A 226 -24.79 16.28 -1.42
CA VAL A 226 -23.86 17.12 -2.17
C VAL A 226 -23.88 16.70 -3.63
N THR A 227 -24.09 17.67 -4.51
CA THR A 227 -23.95 17.49 -5.96
C THR A 227 -22.74 18.28 -6.44
N PHE A 228 -21.82 17.63 -7.17
CA PHE A 228 -20.63 18.28 -7.69
C PHE A 228 -20.19 17.69 -9.04
N PRO A 229 -19.50 18.47 -9.90
CA PRO A 229 -19.04 17.98 -11.20
C PRO A 229 -17.86 17.00 -11.06
N ILE A 230 -17.91 15.90 -11.82
CA ILE A 230 -16.82 14.97 -12.05
C ILE A 230 -16.42 15.06 -13.53
N GLY A 231 -15.32 15.77 -13.79
CA GLY A 231 -14.87 16.07 -15.15
C GLY A 231 -15.82 17.01 -15.90
N ARG A 232 -15.88 16.90 -17.24
CA ARG A 232 -16.59 17.89 -18.07
C ARG A 232 -18.10 17.70 -18.21
N ARG A 233 -18.62 16.49 -17.93
CA ARG A 233 -20.01 16.13 -18.32
C ARG A 233 -20.79 15.35 -17.27
N LYS A 234 -20.14 14.89 -16.20
CA LYS A 234 -20.79 14.05 -15.19
C LYS A 234 -20.92 14.85 -13.91
N THR A 235 -22.00 14.65 -13.19
CA THR A 235 -22.17 15.09 -11.81
C THR A 235 -22.19 13.85 -10.92
N ALA A 236 -21.66 13.98 -9.71
CA ALA A 236 -21.82 12.98 -8.67
C ALA A 236 -22.73 13.52 -7.57
N HIS A 237 -23.40 12.57 -6.92
CA HIS A 237 -24.25 12.82 -5.77
C HIS A 237 -23.73 11.97 -4.60
N GLU A 238 -23.53 12.59 -3.46
CA GLU A 238 -23.08 11.93 -2.24
C GLU A 238 -23.94 12.39 -1.05
N ASP A 239 -24.46 11.43 -0.27
CA ASP A 239 -25.36 11.71 0.85
C ASP A 239 -24.67 11.47 2.19
N TYR A 240 -24.62 12.47 3.06
CA TYR A 240 -23.89 12.44 4.33
C TYR A 240 -24.76 12.85 5.52
N PRO A 241 -24.51 12.32 6.72
CA PRO A 241 -25.14 12.82 7.94
C PRO A 241 -24.64 14.23 8.27
N LYS A 242 -25.55 15.10 8.73
CA LYS A 242 -25.19 16.43 9.24
C LYS A 242 -24.51 16.29 10.60
N LEU A 243 -23.29 16.79 10.68
CA LEU A 243 -22.50 16.84 11.90
C LEU A 243 -22.53 18.27 12.48
N PRO A 244 -22.84 18.45 13.79
CA PRO A 244 -22.73 19.73 14.45
C PRO A 244 -21.29 20.27 14.46
N ALA A 245 -21.13 21.59 14.33
CA ALA A 245 -19.82 22.26 14.34
C ALA A 245 -18.98 21.93 15.59
N ILE A 246 -19.63 21.82 16.75
CA ILE A 246 -18.97 21.48 18.03
C ILE A 246 -18.27 20.11 17.95
N ILE A 247 -18.90 19.12 17.31
CA ILE A 247 -18.32 17.79 17.17
C ILE A 247 -17.10 17.83 16.25
N ILE A 248 -17.19 18.58 15.14
CA ILE A 248 -16.09 18.74 14.19
C ILE A 248 -14.91 19.47 14.84
N GLY A 249 -15.15 20.55 15.56
CA GLY A 249 -14.10 21.27 16.29
C GLY A 249 -13.40 20.39 17.33
N HIS A 250 -14.15 19.53 18.03
CA HIS A 250 -13.56 18.57 18.96
C HIS A 250 -12.71 17.51 18.24
N LEU A 251 -13.20 16.96 17.12
CA LEU A 251 -12.44 16.01 16.29
C LEU A 251 -11.13 16.62 15.78
N PHE A 252 -11.15 17.88 15.33
CA PHE A 252 -9.95 18.58 14.87
C PHE A 252 -8.95 18.83 16.00
N THR A 253 -9.46 19.19 17.18
CA THR A 253 -8.62 19.34 18.39
C THR A 253 -7.97 18.01 18.80
N GLN A 254 -8.67 16.88 18.67
CA GLN A 254 -8.09 15.56 18.95
C GLN A 254 -7.07 15.15 17.88
N LEU A 255 -7.41 15.27 16.59
CA LEU A 255 -6.55 14.85 15.48
C LEU A 255 -5.27 15.68 15.38
N SER A 256 -5.33 16.98 15.68
CA SER A 256 -4.14 17.85 15.69
C SER A 256 -3.09 17.45 16.74
N ARG A 257 -3.51 16.81 17.84
CA ARG A 257 -2.59 16.28 18.87
C ARG A 257 -1.87 15.02 18.42
N HIS A 258 -2.39 14.31 17.40
CA HIS A 258 -1.79 13.08 16.90
C HIS A 258 -0.89 13.37 15.68
N PRO A 259 0.44 13.23 15.80
CA PRO A 259 1.38 13.62 14.74
C PRO A 259 1.18 12.83 13.44
N ASP A 260 0.71 11.59 13.53
CA ASP A 260 0.47 10.71 12.38
C ASP A 260 -0.84 11.02 11.64
N HIS A 261 -1.80 11.67 12.32
CA HIS A 261 -3.14 11.90 11.79
C HIS A 261 -3.44 13.36 11.50
N ARG A 262 -2.65 14.32 12.03
CA ARG A 262 -2.84 15.75 11.75
C ARG A 262 -2.80 16.09 10.26
N GLU A 263 -1.98 15.39 9.47
CA GLU A 263 -1.94 15.57 8.01
C GLU A 263 -3.29 15.27 7.34
N ASN A 264 -4.14 14.43 7.94
CA ASN A 264 -5.49 14.16 7.45
C ASN A 264 -6.43 15.38 7.56
N LEU A 265 -6.06 16.42 8.31
CA LEU A 265 -6.82 17.66 8.42
C LEU A 265 -6.65 18.60 7.21
N ARG A 266 -5.70 18.34 6.30
CA ARG A 266 -5.61 19.09 5.04
C ARG A 266 -6.87 18.82 4.20
N PRO A 267 -7.44 19.82 3.50
CA PRO A 267 -8.65 19.65 2.70
C PRO A 267 -8.63 18.44 1.76
N PHE A 268 -7.57 18.27 0.97
CA PHE A 268 -7.41 17.12 0.08
C PHE A 268 -7.42 15.78 0.84
N ASN A 269 -6.67 15.70 1.94
CA ASN A 269 -6.57 14.46 2.72
C ASN A 269 -7.88 14.17 3.48
N MET A 270 -8.62 15.19 3.93
CA MET A 270 -9.97 15.02 4.47
C MET A 270 -10.90 14.47 3.38
N ALA A 271 -10.90 15.07 2.19
CA ALA A 271 -11.72 14.61 1.06
C ALA A 271 -11.39 13.16 0.64
N LEU A 272 -10.16 12.69 0.89
CA LEU A 272 -9.72 11.33 0.63
C LEU A 272 -10.07 10.34 1.75
N THR A 273 -9.77 10.70 3.00
CA THR A 273 -9.87 9.80 4.16
C THR A 273 -11.26 9.79 4.79
N SER A 274 -11.91 10.96 4.88
CA SER A 274 -13.24 11.12 5.47
C SER A 274 -14.06 12.15 4.69
N PRO A 275 -14.65 11.76 3.54
CA PRO A 275 -15.49 12.63 2.72
C PRO A 275 -16.66 13.23 3.51
N ASN A 276 -17.18 12.51 4.51
CA ASN A 276 -18.25 12.98 5.39
C ASN A 276 -17.83 14.22 6.19
N VAL A 277 -16.64 14.19 6.80
CA VAL A 277 -16.12 15.34 7.56
C VAL A 277 -15.82 16.49 6.61
N PHE A 278 -15.16 16.22 5.48
CA PHE A 278 -14.85 17.22 4.46
C PHE A 278 -16.11 18.00 4.02
N TRP A 279 -17.16 17.30 3.61
CA TRP A 279 -18.37 17.96 3.13
C TRP A 279 -19.17 18.66 4.25
N ASN A 280 -19.08 18.18 5.48
CA ASN A 280 -19.68 18.90 6.61
C ASN A 280 -18.95 20.22 6.91
N VAL A 281 -17.62 20.27 6.74
CA VAL A 281 -16.85 21.52 6.90
C VAL A 281 -17.26 22.51 5.82
N VAL A 282 -17.34 22.06 4.57
CA VAL A 282 -17.79 22.90 3.44
C VAL A 282 -19.21 23.42 3.69
N ARG A 283 -20.15 22.55 4.09
CA ARG A 283 -21.51 22.93 4.47
C ARG A 283 -21.52 24.01 5.56
N LEU A 284 -20.73 23.83 6.63
CA LEU A 284 -20.69 24.79 7.73
C LEU A 284 -20.10 26.14 7.28
N LYS A 285 -19.12 26.13 6.36
CA LYS A 285 -18.56 27.34 5.77
C LYS A 285 -19.67 28.13 5.04
N ASP A 286 -20.45 27.44 4.20
CA ASP A 286 -21.54 28.05 3.45
C ASP A 286 -22.66 28.57 4.39
N GLU A 287 -22.98 27.83 5.46
CA GLU A 287 -23.98 28.22 6.45
C GLU A 287 -23.56 29.41 7.33
N THR A 288 -22.26 29.65 7.51
CA THR A 288 -21.73 30.75 8.35
C THR A 288 -21.88 32.12 7.69
N GLY A 289 -22.21 32.16 6.39
CA GLY A 289 -22.55 33.38 5.65
C GLY A 289 -21.37 34.04 4.93
N GLU A 290 -21.57 35.26 4.45
CA GLU A 290 -20.65 35.97 3.54
C GLU A 290 -19.23 36.14 4.10
N ALA A 291 -19.09 36.32 5.42
CA ALA A 291 -17.79 36.45 6.07
C ALA A 291 -16.94 35.18 5.90
N ALA A 292 -17.57 34.00 5.99
CA ALA A 292 -16.90 32.72 5.81
C ALA A 292 -16.73 32.36 4.32
N ALA A 293 -17.60 32.85 3.43
CA ALA A 293 -17.53 32.57 1.99
C ALA A 293 -16.16 32.93 1.38
N ASN A 294 -15.60 34.06 1.81
CA ASN A 294 -14.31 34.59 1.34
C ASN A 294 -13.08 33.91 1.99
N MET A 295 -13.26 33.15 3.08
CA MET A 295 -12.15 32.44 3.73
C MET A 295 -11.73 31.23 2.92
N ASP A 296 -10.42 30.94 2.88
CA ASP A 296 -9.99 29.66 2.33
C ASP A 296 -10.47 28.52 3.23
N LEU A 297 -10.63 27.33 2.66
CA LEU A 297 -11.10 26.17 3.40
C LEU A 297 -10.13 25.81 4.54
N GLU A 298 -8.82 26.04 4.36
CA GLU A 298 -7.82 25.86 5.41
C GLU A 298 -7.97 26.86 6.55
N GLU A 299 -8.27 28.12 6.25
CA GLU A 299 -8.51 29.17 7.27
C GLU A 299 -9.79 28.89 8.05
N TYR A 300 -10.83 28.41 7.37
CA TYR A 300 -12.08 28.03 8.02
C TYR A 300 -11.91 26.81 8.94
N VAL A 301 -11.09 25.84 8.55
CA VAL A 301 -10.74 24.70 9.42
C VAL A 301 -10.00 25.18 10.68
N GLN A 302 -9.14 26.19 10.57
CA GLN A 302 -8.44 26.79 11.71
C GLN A 302 -9.41 27.51 12.66
N SER A 303 -10.42 28.21 12.11
CA SER A 303 -11.42 28.93 12.91
C SER A 303 -12.31 28.00 13.73
N LEU A 304 -12.55 26.77 13.26
CA LEU A 304 -13.33 25.75 13.98
C LEU A 304 -12.61 25.18 15.22
N ALA A 305 -11.28 25.24 15.27
CA ALA A 305 -10.51 24.81 16.44
C ALA A 305 -9.29 25.73 16.67
N PRO A 306 -9.50 26.94 17.23
CA PRO A 306 -8.45 27.94 17.40
C PRO A 306 -7.36 27.54 18.41
N GLY A 307 -7.60 26.52 19.24
CA GLY A 307 -6.62 25.99 20.20
C GLY A 307 -5.75 24.84 19.68
N ALA A 308 -5.92 24.43 18.42
CA ALA A 308 -5.12 23.38 17.80
C ALA A 308 -3.83 23.94 17.19
N ASP A 309 -2.76 23.13 17.15
CA ASP A 309 -1.53 23.48 16.44
C ASP A 309 -1.72 23.29 14.94
N TRP A 310 -1.75 24.38 14.19
CA TRP A 310 -1.93 24.41 12.73
C TRP A 310 -0.63 24.68 11.97
N SER A 311 0.51 24.75 12.66
CA SER A 311 1.81 25.00 12.02
C SER A 311 2.14 23.99 10.91
N PHE A 312 1.66 22.75 11.05
CA PHE A 312 1.84 21.69 10.06
C PHE A 312 1.13 21.95 8.71
N LEU A 313 0.09 22.76 8.66
CA LEU A 313 -0.56 23.12 7.38
C LEU A 313 0.40 23.93 6.51
N ARG A 314 1.09 24.90 7.13
CA ARG A 314 2.07 25.78 6.47
C ARG A 314 3.33 25.03 6.04
N HIS A 315 3.79 24.08 6.84
CA HIS A 315 4.96 23.28 6.52
C HIS A 315 4.57 22.01 5.76
N ARG A 316 4.79 22.00 4.44
CA ARG A 316 4.69 20.76 3.67
C ARG A 316 5.84 19.83 4.08
N VAL A 317 5.54 18.83 4.91
CA VAL A 317 6.48 17.73 5.17
C VAL A 317 6.64 16.98 3.85
N ARG A 318 7.78 17.19 3.17
CA ARG A 318 8.17 16.36 2.04
C ARG A 318 8.56 15.00 2.60
N ASN A 319 7.61 14.08 2.67
CA ASN A 319 7.91 12.68 2.92
C ASN A 319 8.83 12.21 1.80
N MET A 320 10.11 12.00 2.13
CA MET A 320 11.06 11.45 1.18
C MET A 320 10.55 10.09 0.72
N SER A 321 10.46 9.89 -0.60
CA SER A 321 10.13 8.58 -1.18
C SER A 321 11.03 7.49 -0.57
N ALA A 322 10.55 6.25 -0.47
CA ALA A 322 11.38 5.12 -0.01
C ALA A 322 12.71 5.04 -0.78
N LYS A 323 12.68 5.36 -2.08
CA LYS A 323 13.89 5.47 -2.91
C LYS A 323 14.78 6.65 -2.52
N ALA A 324 14.20 7.79 -2.13
CA ALA A 324 14.95 8.94 -1.64
C ALA A 324 15.55 8.69 -0.26
N LEU A 325 14.85 7.97 0.62
CA LEU A 325 15.37 7.48 1.90
C LEU A 325 16.53 6.51 1.69
N GLU A 326 16.41 5.56 0.77
CA GLU A 326 17.48 4.62 0.44
C GLU A 326 18.67 5.32 -0.21
N ASN A 327 18.43 6.26 -1.14
CA ASN A 327 19.48 7.07 -1.74
C ASN A 327 20.20 7.91 -0.68
N LYS A 328 19.47 8.49 0.27
CA LYS A 328 20.05 9.23 1.40
C LYS A 328 20.92 8.31 2.26
N ARG A 329 20.41 7.11 2.59
CA ARG A 329 21.18 6.09 3.34
C ARG A 329 22.47 5.70 2.61
N MET A 330 22.39 5.45 1.30
CA MET A 330 23.55 5.12 0.46
C MET A 330 24.52 6.29 0.34
N ALA A 331 24.02 7.53 0.26
CA ALA A 331 24.85 8.73 0.26
C ALA A 331 25.58 8.92 1.60
N ASP A 332 24.88 8.73 2.73
CA ASP A 332 25.46 8.79 4.07
C ASP A 332 26.52 7.70 4.28
N GLU A 333 26.30 6.49 3.77
CA GLU A 333 27.28 5.40 3.81
C GLU A 333 28.53 5.72 2.96
N ARG A 334 28.34 6.26 1.74
CA ARG A 334 29.45 6.71 0.89
C ARG A 334 30.24 7.82 1.57
N LYS A 335 29.56 8.76 2.23
CA LYS A 335 30.19 9.85 2.99
C LYS A 335 31.05 9.29 4.13
N ARG A 336 30.50 8.39 4.95
CA ARG A 336 31.25 7.72 6.03
C ARG A 336 32.46 6.93 5.51
N ARG A 337 32.33 6.25 4.37
CA ARG A 337 33.45 5.52 3.74
C ARG A 337 34.56 6.45 3.26
N ARG A 338 34.20 7.61 2.68
CA ARG A 338 35.15 8.64 2.27
C ARG A 338 35.88 9.24 3.48
N GLU A 339 35.15 9.60 4.54
CA GLU A 339 35.72 10.13 5.79
C GLU A 339 36.67 9.12 6.45
N ALA A 340 36.30 7.84 6.51
CA ALA A 340 37.15 6.79 7.07
C ALA A 340 38.44 6.56 6.25
N ARG A 341 38.36 6.64 4.91
CA ARG A 341 39.55 6.57 4.03
C ARG A 341 40.46 7.77 4.23
N GLN A 342 39.91 8.98 4.30
CA GLN A 342 40.68 10.19 4.56
C GLN A 342 41.36 10.15 5.94
N ALA A 343 40.68 9.67 6.97
CA ALA A 343 41.26 9.50 8.30
C ALA A 343 42.43 8.49 8.30
N LYS A 344 42.27 7.35 7.60
CA LYS A 344 43.35 6.36 7.44
C LYS A 344 44.54 6.93 6.68
N ALA A 345 44.30 7.66 5.58
CA ALA A 345 45.37 8.30 4.80
C ALA A 345 46.13 9.34 5.63
N LYS A 346 45.44 10.17 6.42
CA LYS A 346 46.07 11.13 7.34
C LYS A 346 46.93 10.43 8.39
N ARG A 347 46.45 9.33 8.97
CA ARG A 347 47.21 8.55 9.96
C ARG A 347 48.45 7.88 9.35
N ALA A 348 48.32 7.33 8.13
CA ALA A 348 49.45 6.75 7.41
C ALA A 348 50.52 7.81 7.09
N LYS A 349 50.10 9.01 6.68
CA LYS A 349 51.02 10.13 6.43
C LYS A 349 51.76 10.58 7.70
N ALA A 350 51.06 10.70 8.82
CA ALA A 350 51.70 11.05 10.09
C ALA A 350 52.72 10.00 10.56
N GLN A 351 52.44 8.71 10.33
CA GLN A 351 53.39 7.64 10.65
C GLN A 351 54.62 7.60 9.74
N ALA A 352 54.51 8.06 8.49
CA ALA A 352 55.64 8.16 7.58
C ALA A 352 56.56 9.35 7.94
N ASP A 353 55.98 10.47 8.38
CA ASP A 353 56.71 11.68 8.79
C ASP A 353 57.53 11.44 10.08
N ASP A 354 57.02 10.63 11.02
CA ASP A 354 57.76 10.25 12.24
C ASP A 354 58.85 9.19 12.00
N GLY A 355 58.98 8.66 10.78
CA GLY A 355 59.92 7.59 10.42
C GLY A 355 61.11 8.01 9.56
N ASP A 356 61.21 9.29 9.18
CA ASP A 356 62.22 9.81 8.24
C ASP A 356 63.28 10.65 8.95
N ASP A 357 63.91 10.06 9.98
CA ASP A 357 65.18 10.54 10.54
C ASP A 357 66.26 9.50 10.23
N GLY A 358 66.68 9.45 8.96
CA GLY A 358 68.00 8.96 8.58
C GLY A 358 68.04 7.80 7.59
N ASP A 359 68.07 8.12 6.30
CA ASP A 359 69.10 7.59 5.39
C ASP A 359 69.25 8.51 4.16
N ASP A 360 70.22 9.42 4.24
CA ASP A 360 70.75 10.21 3.13
C ASP A 360 71.57 9.28 2.23
N GLY A 361 70.89 8.60 1.30
CA GLY A 361 71.48 7.69 0.35
C GLY A 361 70.77 7.79 -0.98
N GLY A 362 71.22 8.74 -1.80
CA GLY A 362 70.65 9.03 -3.12
C GLY A 362 70.65 7.83 -4.06
N ASP A 363 69.65 7.81 -4.95
CA ASP A 363 69.76 7.13 -6.22
C ASP A 363 68.82 7.79 -7.22
N ASP A 364 69.44 8.36 -8.24
CA ASP A 364 68.84 8.90 -9.45
C ASP A 364 68.29 7.75 -10.29
N GLY A 365 67.04 7.79 -10.76
CA GLY A 365 66.65 6.86 -11.81
C GLY A 365 65.17 6.69 -12.08
N ASP A 366 64.79 7.13 -13.27
CA ASP A 366 63.77 6.56 -14.15
C ASP A 366 62.30 6.79 -13.79
N GLU A 367 61.69 7.77 -14.46
CA GLU A 367 61.08 7.65 -15.80
C GLU A 367 59.66 7.06 -15.70
N ASP A 368 58.71 8.00 -15.72
CA ASP A 368 57.54 8.00 -16.59
C ASP A 368 56.96 6.63 -16.96
N ASP A 369 55.85 6.26 -16.31
CA ASP A 369 54.75 5.66 -17.06
C ASP A 369 53.38 6.14 -16.57
N ASN A 370 52.90 7.07 -17.37
CA ASN A 370 51.60 7.70 -17.46
C ASN A 370 50.47 6.67 -17.60
N ASP A 371 49.86 6.25 -16.49
CA ASP A 371 48.62 5.46 -16.52
C ASP A 371 47.37 6.36 -16.43
N GLY A 372 46.94 6.82 -17.60
CA GLY A 372 45.54 6.86 -17.99
C GLY A 372 44.55 7.47 -16.99
N GLY A 373 44.62 8.79 -16.81
CA GLY A 373 43.56 9.58 -16.18
C GLY A 373 42.21 9.44 -16.89
N GLY A 374 41.39 8.50 -16.43
CA GLY A 374 39.97 8.45 -16.70
C GLY A 374 39.25 9.58 -15.97
N GLU A 375 39.19 10.73 -16.63
CA GLU A 375 38.50 11.94 -16.23
C GLU A 375 36.99 11.68 -16.07
N ALA A 376 36.59 11.21 -14.88
CA ALA A 376 35.20 11.23 -14.47
C ALA A 376 34.83 12.69 -14.21
N VAL A 377 34.19 13.30 -15.21
CA VAL A 377 33.52 14.60 -15.12
C VAL A 377 32.57 14.56 -13.92
N VAL A 378 33.05 15.07 -12.79
CA VAL A 378 32.24 15.45 -11.65
C VAL A 378 31.63 16.79 -12.04
N GLY A 379 30.42 16.73 -12.60
CA GLY A 379 29.56 17.91 -12.72
C GLY A 379 29.26 18.42 -11.32
N ASP A 380 30.04 19.40 -10.90
CA ASP A 380 29.79 20.26 -9.75
C ASP A 380 28.58 21.12 -10.13
N GLU A 381 27.38 20.62 -9.86
CA GLU A 381 26.17 21.44 -9.85
C GLU A 381 26.29 22.39 -8.66
N GLN A 382 26.93 23.53 -8.90
CA GLN A 382 26.81 24.71 -8.07
C GLN A 382 25.34 25.10 -8.03
N GLU A 383 24.65 24.67 -6.98
CA GLU A 383 23.36 25.19 -6.56
C GLU A 383 23.60 26.64 -6.11
N THR A 384 23.55 27.57 -7.07
CA THR A 384 23.52 29.00 -6.79
C THR A 384 22.24 29.31 -6.05
N GLY A 385 22.33 29.34 -4.72
CA GLY A 385 21.29 29.92 -3.87
C GLY A 385 21.15 31.40 -4.22
N THR A 386 20.15 31.72 -5.01
CA THR A 386 19.61 33.08 -5.10
C THR A 386 18.92 33.36 -3.77
N ALA A 387 19.65 34.09 -2.92
CA ALA A 387 19.06 34.85 -1.83
C ALA A 387 18.31 36.02 -2.45
N ASP A 388 17.01 35.84 -2.68
CA ASP A 388 16.11 36.98 -2.86
C ASP A 388 15.75 37.52 -1.47
N ASP A 389 16.56 38.50 -1.06
CA ASP A 389 16.18 39.55 -0.12
C ASP A 389 14.97 40.31 -0.69
N ASP A 390 13.77 40.03 -0.19
CA ASP A 390 12.65 40.98 -0.25
C ASP A 390 12.43 41.57 1.14
N ALA A 391 13.16 42.65 1.37
CA ALA A 391 12.89 43.64 2.41
C ALA A 391 11.56 44.35 2.08
N VAL A 392 10.47 43.91 2.70
CA VAL A 392 9.25 44.71 2.75
C VAL A 392 9.47 45.84 3.75
N VAL A 393 9.70 47.02 3.19
CA VAL A 393 9.70 48.32 3.85
C VAL A 393 8.37 48.52 4.58
N VAL A 394 8.44 48.63 5.90
CA VAL A 394 7.40 49.26 6.72
C VAL A 394 7.51 50.76 6.47
N VAL A 395 6.48 51.36 5.87
CA VAL A 395 6.22 52.79 5.97
C VAL A 395 5.01 52.96 6.87
N ASP A 396 5.20 53.71 7.95
CA ASP A 396 4.17 54.21 8.88
C ASP A 396 3.01 54.94 8.18
#